data_AF-A0A2K3IVV1-F1
#
_entry.id   AF-A0A2K3IVV1-F1
#
_cell.length_a   1.000
_cell.length_b   1.000
_cell.length_c   1.000
_cell.angle_alpha   90.00
_cell.angle_beta   90.00
_cell.angle_gamma   90.00
#
_symmetry.space_group_name_H-M   'P 1'
#
loop_
_entity.id
_entity.type
_entity.pdbx_description
1 polymer ?
#
loop_
_entity_poly.entity_id
_entity_poly.type
_entity_poly.pdbx_seq_one_letter_code
_entity_poly.pdbx_strand_id
1 'polypeptide(L)'
;ALEKLLDQPIRSRIKLKFVITKRPLPGITNPSKSGVKPIDYMYPVDLLKDKSEIDLSWYKNMIENYIQGAFGLSGVAATEQTGLDAWM
;
A
#
# COMPACT_ATOMS: atom_id res chain seq x y z
N ALA A 1 -6.49 -14.75 -8.35
CA ALA A 1 -5.11 -14.37 -8.01
C ALA A 1 -4.70 -14.91 -6.63
N LEU A 2 -5.47 -14.66 -5.56
CA LEU A 2 -5.13 -15.11 -4.20
C LEU A 2 -5.06 -16.64 -4.03
N GLU A 3 -6.01 -17.41 -4.57
CA GLU A 3 -5.95 -18.89 -4.53
C GLU A 3 -4.76 -19.45 -5.30
N LYS A 4 -4.36 -18.81 -6.41
CA LYS A 4 -3.14 -19.15 -7.14
C LYS A 4 -1.88 -18.86 -6.33
N LEU A 5 -1.89 -17.79 -5.53
CA LEU A 5 -0.78 -17.44 -4.65
C LEU A 5 -0.67 -18.40 -3.45
N LEU A 6 -1.81 -18.87 -2.94
CA LEU A 6 -1.88 -19.83 -1.83
C LEU A 6 -1.74 -21.30 -2.26
N ASP A 7 -1.74 -21.56 -3.56
CA ASP A 7 -1.75 -22.89 -4.18
C ASP A 7 -2.85 -23.82 -3.65
N GLN A 8 -3.98 -23.24 -3.21
CA GLN A 8 -5.11 -23.98 -2.68
C GLN A 8 -6.43 -23.22 -2.85
N PRO A 9 -7.56 -23.93 -3.03
CA PRO A 9 -8.88 -23.32 -3.09
C PRO A 9 -9.34 -22.83 -1.71
N ILE A 10 -9.89 -21.62 -1.62
CA ILE A 10 -10.44 -21.06 -0.39
C ILE A 10 -11.90 -21.49 -0.27
N ARG A 11 -12.15 -22.56 0.48
CA ARG A 11 -13.50 -23.14 0.65
C ARG A 11 -14.25 -22.65 1.90
N SER A 12 -13.57 -21.93 2.78
CA SER A 12 -14.11 -21.45 4.04
C SER A 12 -13.65 -20.03 4.33
N ARG A 13 -14.30 -19.35 5.27
CA ARG A 13 -13.90 -18.00 5.68
C ARG A 13 -12.53 -18.05 6.35
N ILE A 14 -11.56 -17.37 5.74
CA ILE A 14 -10.20 -17.20 6.28
C ILE A 14 -9.94 -15.74 6.65
N LYS A 15 -9.13 -15.53 7.70
CA LYS A 15 -8.63 -14.19 8.07
C LYS A 15 -7.17 -14.10 7.67
N LEU A 16 -6.86 -13.13 6.82
CA LEU A 16 -5.50 -12.86 6.35
C LEU A 16 -5.16 -11.39 6.63
N LYS A 17 -3.90 -11.13 7.00
CA LYS A 17 -3.37 -9.78 7.12
C LYS A 17 -2.76 -9.39 5.78
N PHE A 18 -3.08 -8.20 5.28
CA PHE A 18 -2.63 -7.74 3.97
C PHE A 18 -1.78 -6.48 4.08
N VAL A 19 -0.85 -6.33 3.14
CA VAL A 19 -0.10 -5.10 2.90
C VAL A 19 -0.03 -4.81 1.41
N ILE A 20 0.16 -3.54 1.08
CA ILE A 20 0.36 -3.10 -0.30
C ILE A 20 1.83 -3.29 -0.68
N THR A 21 2.08 -4.00 -1.78
CA THR A 21 3.42 -4.24 -2.29
C THR A 21 3.69 -3.44 -3.57
N LYS A 22 4.96 -3.39 -3.97
CA LYS A 22 5.42 -2.75 -5.20
C LYS A 22 4.96 -3.49 -6.47
N ARG A 23 4.57 -4.76 -6.32
CA ARG A 23 4.18 -5.65 -7.43
C ARG A 23 2.75 -6.16 -7.27
N PRO A 24 2.01 -6.36 -8.37
CA PRO A 24 0.67 -6.92 -8.29
C PRO A 24 0.69 -8.41 -7.87
N LEU A 25 -0.46 -8.90 -7.42
CA LEU A 25 -0.73 -10.31 -7.21
C LEU A 25 -0.55 -11.07 -8.55
N PRO A 26 -0.06 -12.31 -8.51
CA PRO A 26 0.20 -13.07 -9.72
C PRO A 26 -1.11 -13.36 -10.47
N GLY A 27 -1.05 -13.23 -11.80
CA GLY A 27 -2.16 -13.56 -12.69
C GLY A 27 -3.20 -12.45 -12.87
N ILE A 28 -2.89 -11.20 -12.51
CA ILE A 28 -3.72 -10.03 -12.85
C ILE A 28 -3.19 -9.40 -14.15
N THR A 29 -4.02 -9.41 -15.19
CA THR A 29 -3.78 -8.73 -16.47
C THR A 29 -4.36 -7.32 -16.38
N ASN A 30 -3.53 -6.28 -16.35
CA ASN A 30 -3.89 -4.86 -16.13
C ASN A 30 -4.08 -4.44 -14.66
N PRO A 31 -3.05 -4.60 -13.81
CA PRO A 31 -3.11 -4.21 -12.41
C PRO A 31 -3.24 -2.68 -12.27
N SER A 32 -4.15 -2.22 -11.43
CA SER A 32 -4.31 -0.79 -11.11
C SER A 32 -3.94 -0.50 -9.67
N LYS A 33 -3.14 0.55 -9.49
CA LYS A 33 -2.76 1.07 -8.18
C LYS A 33 -3.27 2.49 -8.00
N SER A 34 -4.59 2.65 -8.05
CA SER A 34 -5.21 3.92 -7.67
C SER A 34 -5.11 4.14 -6.16
N GLY A 35 -4.97 5.39 -5.72
CA GLY A 35 -4.89 5.75 -4.29
C GLY A 35 -6.11 5.33 -3.45
N VAL A 36 -7.24 4.99 -4.09
CA VAL A 36 -8.50 4.68 -3.40
C VAL A 36 -8.70 3.17 -3.23
N LYS A 37 -8.17 2.32 -4.13
CA LYS A 37 -8.39 0.86 -4.11
C LYS A 37 -7.22 0.09 -4.74
N PRO A 38 -6.16 -0.24 -3.98
CA PRO A 38 -4.97 -0.93 -4.48
C PRO A 38 -5.13 -2.47 -4.45
N ILE A 39 -6.32 -3.01 -4.70
CA ILE A 39 -6.64 -4.43 -4.41
C ILE A 39 -5.73 -5.42 -5.15
N ASP A 40 -5.29 -5.06 -6.35
CA ASP A 40 -4.40 -5.86 -7.17
C ASP A 40 -3.01 -6.01 -6.56
N TYR A 41 -2.63 -5.12 -5.63
CA TYR A 41 -1.32 -5.07 -4.97
C TYR A 41 -1.38 -5.52 -3.50
N MET A 42 -2.55 -5.98 -3.02
CA MET A 42 -2.72 -6.45 -1.64
C MET A 42 -2.18 -7.88 -1.48
N TYR A 43 -0.99 -8.03 -0.92
CA TYR A 43 -0.39 -9.33 -0.61
C TYR A 43 -0.63 -9.75 0.85
N PRO A 44 -0.87 -11.05 1.11
CA PRO A 44 -0.83 -11.59 2.46
C PRO A 44 0.56 -11.42 3.06
N VAL A 45 0.64 -10.86 4.27
CA VAL A 45 1.91 -10.60 4.97
C VAL A 45 2.75 -11.88 5.11
N ASP A 46 2.09 -12.98 5.44
CA ASP A 46 2.74 -14.28 5.69
C ASP A 46 3.35 -14.91 4.43
N LEU A 47 3.02 -14.39 3.24
CA LEU A 47 3.53 -14.89 1.95
C LEU A 47 4.58 -13.95 1.34
N LEU A 48 4.94 -12.86 2.03
CA LEU A 48 6.04 -12.00 1.60
C LEU A 48 7.37 -12.69 1.89
N LYS A 49 8.24 -12.74 0.87
CA LYS A 49 9.59 -13.27 1.03
C LYS A 49 10.52 -12.24 1.68
N ASP A 50 10.30 -10.97 1.35
CA ASP A 50 11.05 -9.84 1.88
C ASP A 50 10.11 -8.67 2.22
N LYS A 51 10.36 -8.02 3.36
CA LYS A 51 9.64 -6.80 3.78
C LYS A 51 9.93 -5.62 2.86
N SER A 52 11.05 -5.62 2.14
CA SER A 52 11.39 -4.58 1.16
C SER A 52 10.40 -4.51 -0.01
N GLU A 53 9.57 -5.54 -0.20
CA GLU A 53 8.51 -5.58 -1.21
C GLU A 53 7.33 -4.67 -0.88
N ILE A 54 7.18 -4.27 0.38
CA ILE A 54 6.11 -3.36 0.83
C ILE A 54 6.31 -1.99 0.17
N ASP A 55 5.24 -1.43 -0.37
CA ASP A 55 5.27 -0.11 -1.01
C ASP A 55 4.99 1.00 0.00
N LEU A 56 6.04 1.39 0.72
CA LEU A 56 5.98 2.49 1.70
C LEU A 56 5.67 3.84 1.04
N SER A 57 6.08 4.05 -0.21
CA SER A 57 5.79 5.29 -0.94
C SER A 57 4.30 5.43 -1.20
N TRP A 58 3.63 4.33 -1.57
CA TRP A 58 2.17 4.33 -1.72
C TRP A 58 1.45 4.66 -0.39
N TYR A 59 1.89 4.05 0.71
CA TYR A 59 1.32 4.37 2.03
C TYR A 59 1.52 5.83 2.43
N LYS A 60 2.71 6.38 2.18
CA LYS A 60 3.00 7.79 2.41
C LYS A 60 2.04 8.68 1.62
N ASN A 61 1.89 8.45 0.32
CA ASN A 61 0.97 9.22 -0.52
C ASN A 61 -0.49 9.07 -0.07
N MET A 62 -0.91 7.88 0.34
CA MET A 62 -2.26 7.65 0.87
C MET A 62 -2.52 8.49 2.13
N ILE A 63 -1.57 8.50 3.07
CA ILE A 63 -1.66 9.28 4.31
C ILE A 63 -1.65 10.78 4.00
N GLU A 64 -0.78 11.24 3.10
CA GLU A 64 -0.73 12.64 2.66
C GLU A 64 -2.06 13.09 2.06
N ASN A 65 -2.62 12.32 1.12
CA ASN A 65 -3.93 12.62 0.51
C ASN A 65 -5.05 12.65 1.56
N TYR A 66 -5.01 11.73 2.54
CA TYR A 66 -5.98 11.69 3.63
C TYR A 66 -5.89 12.95 4.51
N ILE A 67 -4.68 13.35 4.92
CA ILE A 67 -4.44 14.56 5.72
C ILE A 67 -4.86 15.81 4.93
N GLN A 68 -4.45 15.92 3.66
CA GLN A 68 -4.82 17.06 2.82
C GLN A 68 -6.33 17.21 2.68
N GLY A 69 -7.05 16.11 2.46
CA GLY A 69 -8.51 16.10 2.41
C GLY A 69 -9.15 16.46 3.75
N ALA A 70 -8.65 15.92 4.87
CA ALA A 70 -9.20 16.15 6.20
C ALA A 70 -9.03 17.60 6.69
N PHE A 71 -7.91 18.24 6.35
CA PHE A 71 -7.58 19.59 6.80
C PHE A 71 -7.77 20.68 5.73
N GLY A 72 -8.24 20.32 4.53
CA GLY A 72 -8.45 21.28 3.44
C GLY A 72 -7.15 21.89 2.88
N LEU A 73 -6.04 21.17 2.97
CA LEU A 73 -4.69 21.66 2.62
C LEU A 73 -4.38 21.56 1.12
N SER A 74 -5.29 22.02 0.25
CA SER A 74 -5.24 21.83 -1.21
C SER A 74 -4.10 22.55 -1.95
N GLY A 75 -3.11 23.12 -1.24
CA GLY A 75 -1.97 23.82 -1.82
C GLY A 75 -0.65 23.61 -1.07
N VAL A 76 -0.56 22.62 -0.18
CA VAL A 76 0.69 22.33 0.55
C VAL A 76 1.64 21.57 -0.38
N ALA A 77 2.71 22.25 -0.80
CA ALA A 77 3.80 21.64 -1.53
C ALA A 77 4.65 20.78 -0.58
N ALA A 78 5.11 19.62 -1.07
CA ALA A 78 6.15 18.87 -0.37
C ALA A 78 7.41 19.75 -0.29
N THR A 79 7.91 19.95 0.92
CA THR A 79 9.17 20.65 1.21
C THR A 79 10.07 19.75 2.04
N GLU A 80 11.32 20.15 2.24
CA GLU A 80 12.26 19.39 3.05
C GLU A 80 11.77 19.28 4.50
N GLN A 81 11.78 18.07 5.04
CA GLN A 81 11.53 17.83 6.44
C GLN A 81 12.72 18.40 7.23
N THR A 82 12.54 19.60 7.76
CA THR A 82 13.49 20.22 8.69
C THR A 82 13.21 19.68 10.09
N GLY A 83 14.25 19.14 10.73
CA GLY A 83 14.16 18.78 12.14
C GLY A 83 14.16 20.02 13.03
N LEU A 84 13.81 19.85 14.30
CA LEU A 84 13.80 20.94 15.28
C LEU A 84 15.22 21.54 15.49
N ASP A 85 16.25 20.74 15.20
CA ASP A 85 17.66 21.11 15.17
C ASP A 85 18.00 22.13 14.08
N ALA A 86 17.24 22.19 12.99
CA ALA A 86 17.38 23.24 11.99
C ALA A 86 16.72 24.57 12.40
N TRP A 87 15.95 24.58 13.49
CA TRP A 87 15.22 25.74 14.02
C TRP A 87 15.87 26.36 15.28
N MET A 88 16.90 25.73 15.85
CA MET A 88 17.68 26.24 16.98
C MET A 88 19.06 26.74 16.53
#